data_AF-A0A3B9D4I0-F1
#
_entry.id   AF-A0A3B9D4I0-F1
#
_cell.length_a   1.000
_cell.length_b   1.000
_cell.length_c   1.000
_cell.angle_alpha   90.00
_cell.angle_beta   90.00
_cell.angle_gamma   90.00
#
_symmetry.space_group_name_H-M   'P 1'
#
loop_
_entity.id
_entity.type
_entity.pdbx_description
1 polymer ?
#
loop_
_entity_poly.entity_id
_entity_poly.type
_entity_poly.pdbx_seq_one_letter_code
_entity_poly.pdbx_strand_id
1 'polypeptide(L)' 'MSRFCLFIPVVFGFWASAVGAESSERPPNIFIAISDDVSFPHAGAYGSRMVHTPAFDRTAASGALFRNAFCAAPGCSPSR' A
#
# COMPACT_ATOMS: atom_id res chain seq x y z
N MET A 1 -4.41 -65.35 26.04
CA MET A 1 -3.79 -64.76 24.82
C MET A 1 -4.85 -63.96 24.07
N SER A 2 -4.47 -62.78 23.59
CA SER A 2 -5.22 -61.87 22.70
C SER A 2 -6.37 -61.08 23.34
N ARG A 3 -6.15 -59.85 23.84
CA ARG A 3 -6.02 -58.56 23.13
C ARG A 3 -7.38 -58.07 22.59
N PHE A 4 -7.98 -57.06 23.24
CA PHE A 4 -7.82 -55.61 22.97
C PHE A 4 -8.78 -55.14 21.86
N CYS A 5 -9.73 -54.28 22.21
CA CYS A 5 -9.83 -52.89 21.71
C CYS A 5 -11.22 -52.32 21.99
N LEU A 6 -11.30 -51.64 23.13
CA LEU A 6 -12.31 -50.67 23.48
C LEU A 6 -12.11 -49.43 22.57
N PHE A 7 -13.01 -49.21 21.61
CA PHE A 7 -12.99 -47.99 20.80
C PHE A 7 -13.62 -46.84 21.59
N ILE A 8 -12.78 -46.07 22.27
CA ILE A 8 -13.13 -44.75 22.79
C ILE A 8 -12.98 -43.77 21.62
N PRO A 9 -14.02 -43.06 21.18
CA PRO A 9 -13.83 -41.98 20.24
C PRO A 9 -13.17 -40.83 20.99
N VAL A 10 -11.87 -40.64 20.74
CA VAL A 10 -11.15 -39.43 21.11
C VAL A 10 -11.74 -38.31 20.24
N VAL A 11 -12.74 -37.61 20.78
CA VAL A 11 -13.23 -36.35 20.23
C VAL A 11 -12.12 -35.32 20.44
N PHE A 12 -11.21 -35.25 19.48
CA PHE A 12 -10.21 -34.20 19.39
C PHE A 12 -10.96 -32.91 19.06
N GLY A 13 -11.33 -32.18 20.11
CA GLY A 13 -11.90 -30.85 20.00
C GLY A 13 -10.90 -29.95 19.29
N PHE A 14 -11.14 -29.70 18.00
CA PHE A 14 -10.47 -28.66 17.24
C PHE A 14 -10.96 -27.32 17.78
N TRP A 15 -10.31 -26.84 18.84
CA TRP A 15 -10.53 -25.51 19.39
C TRP A 15 -9.89 -24.51 18.43
N ALA A 16 -10.61 -24.20 17.35
CA ALA A 16 -10.29 -23.10 16.48
C ALA A 16 -10.50 -21.80 17.26
N SER A 17 -9.44 -21.26 17.85
CA SER A 17 -9.45 -19.86 18.27
C SER A 17 -9.65 -19.02 17.01
N ALA A 18 -10.85 -18.49 16.83
CA ALA A 18 -11.07 -17.34 16.00
C ALA A 18 -10.30 -16.19 16.66
N VAL A 19 -9.05 -15.97 16.23
CA VAL A 19 -8.37 -14.71 16.44
C VAL A 19 -9.20 -13.68 15.69
N GLY A 20 -10.09 -13.00 16.41
CA GLY A 20 -10.79 -11.84 15.91
C GLY A 20 -9.74 -10.81 15.54
N ALA A 21 -9.51 -10.63 14.25
CA ALA A 21 -8.78 -9.47 13.77
C ALA A 21 -9.60 -8.26 14.21
N GLU A 22 -9.13 -7.52 15.23
CA GLU A 22 -9.66 -6.20 15.50
C GLU A 22 -9.54 -5.40 14.19
N SER A 23 -10.68 -5.12 13.56
CA SER A 23 -10.75 -4.12 12.52
C SER A 23 -10.51 -2.78 13.21
N SER A 24 -9.23 -2.45 13.37
CA SER A 24 -8.80 -1.11 13.74
C SER A 24 -9.25 -0.18 12.61
N GLU A 25 -10.50 0.30 12.67
CA GLU A 25 -11.07 1.38 11.87
C GLU A 25 -10.44 2.72 12.26
N ARG A 26 -9.11 2.74 12.39
CA ARG A 26 -8.37 3.98 12.49
C ARG A 26 -8.37 4.61 11.11
N PRO A 27 -8.67 5.91 11.00
CA PRO A 27 -8.52 6.60 9.74
C PRO A 27 -7.09 6.40 9.21
N PRO A 28 -6.91 6.29 7.88
CA PRO A 28 -5.59 6.13 7.31
C PRO A 28 -4.75 7.38 7.60
N ASN A 29 -3.45 7.18 7.82
CA ASN A 29 -2.51 8.30 7.86
C ASN A 29 -2.33 8.83 6.44
N ILE A 30 -2.41 10.15 6.27
CA ILE A 30 -2.19 10.83 4.99
C ILE A 30 -0.82 11.50 5.03
N PHE A 31 0.06 11.12 4.11
CA PHE A 31 1.37 11.74 3.91
C PHE A 31 1.40 12.44 2.55
N ILE A 32 1.69 13.74 2.56
CA ILE A 32 1.78 14.57 1.34
C ILE A 32 3.24 15.00 1.17
N ALA A 33 3.85 14.60 0.05
CA ALA A 33 5.18 15.04 -0.37
C ALA A 33 5.06 15.88 -1.65
N ILE A 34 5.53 17.13 -1.59
CA ILE A 34 5.49 18.08 -2.71
C ILE A 34 6.92 18.49 -3.04
N SER A 35 7.27 18.49 -4.34
CA SER A 35 8.51 19.06 -4.83
C SER A 35 8.24 20.45 -5.42
N ASP A 36 9.10 21.41 -5.09
CA ASP A 36 9.06 22.76 -5.69
C ASP A 36 9.70 22.74 -7.07
N ASP A 37 9.18 23.56 -8.01
CA ASP A 37 9.71 23.77 -9.36
C ASP A 37 9.92 22.51 -10.24
N VAL A 38 9.23 21.41 -9.93
CA VAL A 38 9.29 20.17 -10.72
C VAL A 38 8.08 20.06 -11.65
N SER A 39 8.36 20.05 -12.95
CA SER A 39 7.38 19.67 -13.99
C SER A 39 7.44 18.18 -14.34
N PHE A 40 6.37 17.65 -14.94
CA PHE A 40 6.21 16.23 -15.28
C PHE A 40 7.38 15.60 -16.09
N PRO A 41 8.10 16.29 -17.01
CA PRO A 41 9.19 15.67 -17.77
C PRO A 41 10.41 15.31 -16.89
N HIS A 42 10.44 15.74 -15.63
CA HIS A 42 11.54 15.52 -14.70
C HIS A 42 11.36 14.30 -13.79
N ALA A 43 10.40 13.41 -14.08
CA ALA A 43 10.26 12.14 -13.35
C ALA A 43 10.24 10.93 -14.29
N GLY A 44 10.90 9.86 -13.84
CA GLY A 44 11.03 8.60 -14.58
C GLY A 44 9.69 7.97 -14.91
N ALA A 45 8.70 8.03 -14.01
CA ALA A 45 7.34 7.56 -14.24
C ALA A 45 6.63 8.24 -15.42
N TYR A 46 7.04 9.45 -15.80
CA TYR A 46 6.55 10.15 -17.00
C TYR A 46 7.46 9.97 -18.23
N GLY A 47 8.53 9.18 -18.12
CA GLY A 47 9.45 8.88 -19.21
C GLY A 47 10.70 9.75 -19.27
N SER A 48 11.06 10.45 -18.17
CA SER A 48 12.31 11.19 -18.12
C SER A 48 13.51 10.28 -18.37
N ARG A 49 14.43 10.71 -19.24
CA ARG A 49 15.72 10.02 -19.50
C ARG A 49 16.90 10.66 -18.78
N MET A 50 16.70 11.85 -18.21
CA MET A 50 17.75 12.63 -17.56
C MET A 50 17.70 12.53 -16.04
N VAL A 51 16.52 12.36 -15.46
CA VAL A 51 16.31 12.37 -14.01
C VAL A 51 15.94 10.96 -13.53
N HIS A 52 16.60 10.51 -12.46
CA HIS A 52 16.37 9.22 -11.84
C HIS A 52 15.56 9.39 -10.54
N THR A 53 14.30 8.96 -10.53
CA THR A 53 13.35 9.20 -9.42
C THR A 53 12.77 7.90 -8.82
N PRO A 54 13.61 6.95 -8.36
CA PRO A 54 13.19 5.57 -8.07
C PRO A 54 12.14 5.46 -6.95
N ALA A 55 12.13 6.39 -6.00
CA ALA A 55 11.12 6.42 -4.94
C ALA A 55 9.76 6.88 -5.46
N PHE A 56 9.72 7.94 -6.28
CA PHE A 56 8.49 8.41 -6.92
C PHE A 56 7.97 7.38 -7.93
N ASP A 57 8.86 6.80 -8.73
CA ASP A 57 8.52 5.81 -9.76
C ASP A 57 7.90 4.55 -9.15
N ARG A 58 8.45 4.08 -8.03
CA ARG A 58 7.87 2.96 -7.26
C ARG A 58 6.47 3.31 -6.75
N THR A 59 6.29 4.49 -6.16
CA THR A 59 4.98 4.93 -5.65
C THR A 59 3.95 5.04 -6.78
N ALA A 60 4.35 5.56 -7.94
CA ALA A 60 3.50 5.65 -9.13
C ALA A 60 3.11 4.25 -9.66
N ALA A 61 4.04 3.29 -9.66
CA ALA A 61 3.79 1.93 -10.10
C ALA A 61 2.88 1.12 -9.17
N SER A 62 2.94 1.37 -7.85
CA SER A 62 2.09 0.71 -6.85
C SER A 62 0.77 1.44 -6.58
N GLY A 63 0.53 2.57 -7.23
CA GLY A 63 -0.59 3.47 -6.95
C GLY A 63 -1.25 3.98 -8.23
N ALA A 64 -1.59 5.26 -8.21
CA ALA A 64 -2.17 5.96 -9.36
C ALA A 64 -1.20 7.04 -9.86
N LEU A 65 -1.08 7.16 -11.19
CA LEU A 65 -0.30 8.20 -11.87
C LEU A 65 -1.20 9.05 -12.75
N PHE A 66 -1.29 10.34 -12.44
CA PHE A 66 -2.11 11.30 -13.20
C PHE A 66 -1.34 11.88 -14.37
N ARG A 67 -1.67 11.47 -15.60
CA ARG A 67 -1.01 11.99 -16.82
C ARG A 67 -1.40 13.41 -17.21
N ASN A 68 -2.52 13.91 -16.66
CA ASN A 68 -3.10 15.22 -16.97
C ASN A 68 -3.35 16.00 -15.68
N ALA A 69 -2.28 16.30 -14.93
CA ALA A 69 -2.33 17.14 -13.74
C ALA A 69 -1.73 18.51 -14.06
N PHE A 70 -2.50 19.58 -13.83
CA PHE A 70 -2.12 20.96 -14.20
C PHE A 70 -2.09 21.86 -12.97
N CYS A 71 -1.13 22.78 -12.95
CA CYS A 71 -1.11 23.88 -11.98
C CYS A 71 -1.93 25.05 -12.53
N ALA A 72 -2.97 25.47 -11.80
CA ALA A 72 -3.86 26.55 -12.24
C ALA A 72 -3.14 27.92 -12.30
N ALA A 73 -2.16 28.14 -11.42
CA ALA A 73 -1.36 29.35 -11.38
C ALA A 73 0.12 28.98 -11.14
N PRO A 74 0.97 28.95 -12.19
CA PRO A 74 2.33 28.38 -12.13
C PRO A 74 3.34 29.32 -11.45
N GLY A 75 3.07 29.71 -10.21
CA GLY A 75 4.00 30.39 -9.31
C GLY A 75 3.99 29.75 -7.93
N CYS A 76 5.12 29.78 -7.21
CA CYS A 76 5.29 29.05 -5.94
C CYS A 76 4.25 29.44 -4.87
N SER A 77 3.89 30.73 -4.78
CA SER A 77 2.86 31.22 -3.84
C SER A 77 1.43 30.98 -4.32
N PRO A 78 1.02 31.34 -5.55
CA PRO A 78 -0.37 31.15 -5.98
C PRO A 78 -0.74 29.69 -6.30
N SER A 79 0.23 28.77 -6.33
CA SER A 79 -0.01 27.33 -6.54
C SER A 79 -0.29 26.53 -5.26
N ARG A 80 0.13 27.05 -4.10
CA ARG A 80 -0.07 26.44 -2.77
C ARG A 80 -1.39 26.90 -2.18
#